data_AF-A0A7S0GR72-F1
#
_entry.id   AF-A0A7S0GR72-F1
#
_cell.length_a   1.000
_cell.length_b   1.000
_cell.length_c   1.000
_cell.angle_alpha   90.00
_cell.angle_beta   90.00
_cell.angle_gamma   90.00
#
_symmetry.space_group_name_H-M   'P 1'
#
loop_
_entity.id
_entity.type
_entity.pdbx_description
1 polymer ?
#
loop_
_entity_poly.entity_id
_entity_poly.type
_entity_poly.pdbx_seq_one_letter_code
_entity_poly.pdbx_strand_id
1 'polypeptide(L)'
;MFDLGNKKAKVDKFSMCINMINLEARHISSNCLEAIRIVINRNLNKNFKKTQYHLRIRSHPMHIVRNNKVLSKAGADRVSKGMRKSYGKPFALVARLKNNDIIISIRPKSK
;
A
#
# COMPACT_ATOMS: atom_id res chain seq x y z
N MET A 1 -0.52 8.79 -4.21
CA MET A 1 -0.14 9.95 -3.36
C MET A 1 0.26 9.42 -1.99
N PHE A 2 1.50 9.64 -1.54
CA PHE A 2 2.05 8.97 -0.35
C PHE A 2 1.96 9.78 0.96
N ASP A 3 1.82 11.11 0.86
CA ASP A 3 1.65 12.01 2.01
C ASP A 3 0.27 12.69 1.99
N LEU A 4 -0.35 12.82 3.17
CA LEU A 4 -1.66 13.44 3.39
C LEU A 4 -1.67 14.31 4.65
N GLY A 5 -2.71 15.14 4.77
CA GLY A 5 -2.86 16.10 5.86
C GLY A 5 -1.93 17.30 5.70
N ASN A 6 -1.37 17.77 6.80
CA ASN A 6 -0.51 18.95 6.85
C ASN A 6 0.96 18.61 6.57
N LYS A 7 1.30 18.34 5.30
CA LYS A 7 2.67 18.01 4.86
C LYS A 7 3.71 19.11 5.05
N LYS A 8 3.27 20.37 5.16
CA LYS A 8 4.14 21.55 5.37
C LYS A 8 4.34 21.88 6.85
N ALA A 9 3.75 21.13 7.78
CA ALA A 9 3.91 21.37 9.20
C ALA A 9 5.38 21.18 9.62
N LYS A 10 5.89 22.12 10.42
CA LYS A 10 7.18 21.98 11.11
C LYS A 10 7.15 20.78 12.07
N VAL A 11 8.33 20.21 12.32
CA VAL A 11 8.49 19.04 13.20
C VAL A 11 7.93 19.32 14.60
N ASP A 12 8.15 20.51 15.14
CA ASP A 12 7.71 20.92 16.48
C ASP A 12 6.18 20.89 16.68
N LYS A 13 5.39 20.98 15.60
CA LYS A 13 3.93 20.93 15.68
C LYS A 13 3.39 19.52 15.94
N PHE A 14 4.14 18.48 15.58
CA PHE A 14 3.71 17.09 15.71
C PHE A 14 4.81 16.27 16.38
N SER A 15 4.82 16.26 17.72
CA SER A 15 5.80 15.54 18.54
C SER A 15 5.57 14.02 18.58
N MET A 16 4.33 13.57 18.42
CA MET A 16 3.97 12.15 18.46
C MET A 16 4.08 11.49 17.07
N CYS A 17 4.52 10.23 17.03
CA CYS A 17 4.52 9.40 15.83
C CYS A 17 3.92 8.03 16.14
N ILE A 18 2.89 7.64 15.39
CA ILE A 18 2.24 6.34 15.47
C ILE A 18 2.57 5.58 14.20
N ASN A 19 3.19 4.40 14.34
CA ASN A 19 3.60 3.57 13.22
C ASN A 19 2.75 2.30 13.15
N MET A 20 2.29 1.98 11.94
CA MET A 20 1.76 0.67 11.62
C MET A 20 2.91 -0.20 11.12
N ILE A 21 3.21 -1.26 11.87
CA ILE A 21 4.34 -2.15 11.64
C ILE A 21 3.84 -3.48 11.08
N ASN A 22 4.61 -4.05 10.15
CA ASN A 22 4.39 -5.38 9.64
C ASN A 22 4.99 -6.44 10.58
N LEU A 23 4.19 -7.41 11.04
CA LEU A 23 4.70 -8.44 11.97
C LEU A 23 5.34 -9.64 11.25
N GLU A 24 5.05 -9.83 9.97
CA GLU A 24 5.52 -10.98 9.20
C GLU A 24 5.90 -10.62 7.77
N ALA A 25 6.95 -11.22 7.24
CA ALA A 25 7.48 -10.93 5.91
C ALA A 25 6.46 -11.32 4.83
N ARG A 26 5.91 -10.30 4.14
CA ARG A 26 4.84 -10.47 3.16
C ARG A 26 4.94 -9.42 2.05
N HIS A 27 4.23 -9.67 0.96
CA HIS A 27 4.05 -8.72 -0.12
C HIS A 27 2.69 -8.01 0.04
N ILE A 28 2.70 -6.68 0.04
CA ILE A 28 1.48 -5.88 0.07
C ILE A 28 1.25 -5.25 -1.30
N SER A 29 0.06 -5.45 -1.86
CA SER A 29 -0.29 -4.88 -3.17
C SER A 29 -0.46 -3.36 -3.12
N SER A 30 -0.19 -2.69 -4.25
CA SER A 30 -0.45 -1.25 -4.41
C SER A 30 -1.90 -0.88 -4.09
N ASN A 31 -2.84 -1.74 -4.46
CA ASN A 31 -4.27 -1.55 -4.21
C ASN A 31 -4.59 -1.61 -2.71
N CYS A 32 -3.94 -2.52 -1.98
CA CYS A 32 -4.09 -2.62 -0.53
C CYS A 32 -3.54 -1.36 0.17
N LEU A 33 -2.35 -0.88 -0.22
CA LEU A 33 -1.79 0.38 0.32
C LEU A 33 -2.73 1.57 0.08
N GLU A 34 -3.34 1.64 -1.11
CA GLU A 34 -4.29 2.70 -1.44
C GLU A 34 -5.61 2.59 -0.66
N ALA A 35 -6.12 1.37 -0.47
CA ALA A 35 -7.29 1.13 0.37
C ALA A 35 -7.04 1.56 1.83
N ILE A 36 -5.91 1.15 2.40
CA ILE A 36 -5.51 1.53 3.77
C ILE A 36 -5.42 3.06 3.88
N ARG A 37 -4.79 3.71 2.90
CA ARG A 37 -4.68 5.18 2.85
C ARG A 37 -6.04 5.87 2.91
N ILE A 38 -6.99 5.41 2.10
CA ILE A 38 -8.34 5.99 2.02
C ILE A 38 -9.08 5.79 3.34
N VAL A 39 -9.03 4.59 3.91
CA VAL A 39 -9.71 4.26 5.17
C VAL A 39 -9.16 5.09 6.33
N ILE A 40 -7.83 5.14 6.49
CA ILE A 40 -7.19 5.91 7.56
C ILE A 40 -7.48 7.40 7.39
N ASN A 41 -7.35 7.94 6.18
CA ASN A 41 -7.63 9.35 5.92
C ASN A 41 -9.12 9.69 6.18
N ARG A 42 -10.05 8.79 5.82
CA ARG A 42 -11.48 8.99 6.12
C ARG A 42 -11.74 9.02 7.62
N ASN A 43 -11.13 8.11 8.39
CA ASN A 43 -11.27 8.08 9.84
C ASN A 43 -10.65 9.34 10.49
N LEU A 44 -9.43 9.70 10.10
CA LEU A 44 -8.76 10.90 10.61
C LEU A 44 -9.53 12.18 10.31
N ASN A 45 -10.14 12.32 9.13
CA ASN A 45 -10.95 13.51 8.81
C ASN A 45 -12.27 13.58 9.58
N LYS A 46 -12.78 12.46 10.10
CA LYS A 46 -13.97 12.45 10.97
C LYS A 46 -13.62 12.94 12.39
N ASN A 47 -12.47 12.51 12.91
CA ASN A 47 -12.09 12.76 14.30
C ASN A 47 -11.19 14.00 14.48
N PHE A 48 -10.44 14.38 13.44
CA PHE A 48 -9.47 15.48 13.45
C PHE A 48 -9.63 16.37 12.21
N LYS A 49 -9.26 17.64 12.34
CA LYS A 49 -9.14 18.54 11.18
C LYS A 49 -7.90 18.17 10.37
N LYS A 50 -7.95 18.37 9.05
CA LYS A 50 -6.85 18.10 8.10
C LYS A 50 -5.51 18.79 8.48
N THR A 51 -5.57 19.90 9.23
CA THR A 51 -4.39 20.65 9.68
C THR A 51 -3.69 20.04 10.91
N GLN A 52 -4.34 19.11 11.60
CA GLN A 52 -3.93 18.55 12.89
C GLN A 52 -3.19 17.21 12.77
N TYR A 53 -2.99 16.68 11.57
CA TYR A 53 -2.22 15.45 11.39
C TYR A 53 -1.39 15.47 10.09
N HIS A 54 -0.36 14.63 10.07
CA HIS A 54 0.40 14.28 8.88
C HIS A 54 0.48 12.76 8.73
N LEU A 55 -0.09 12.24 7.65
CA LEU A 55 -0.10 10.81 7.33
C LEU A 55 0.88 10.55 6.18
N ARG A 56 1.77 9.57 6.34
CA ARG A 56 2.70 9.13 5.30
C ARG A 56 2.67 7.61 5.16
N ILE A 57 2.50 7.14 3.92
CA ILE A 57 2.78 5.75 3.56
C ILE A 57 4.29 5.63 3.36
N ARG A 58 4.92 4.73 4.10
CA ARG A 58 6.37 4.49 4.06
C ARG A 58 6.74 3.43 3.02
N SER A 59 5.87 2.45 2.82
CA SER A 59 6.08 1.38 1.84
C SER A 59 5.79 1.85 0.42
N HIS A 60 6.76 1.68 -0.48
CA HIS A 60 6.61 1.99 -1.91
C HIS A 60 6.54 0.69 -2.72
N PRO A 61 5.50 0.49 -3.56
CA PRO A 61 5.37 -0.72 -4.35
C PRO A 61 6.24 -0.63 -5.61
N MET A 62 7.42 -1.26 -5.57
CA MET A 62 8.40 -1.26 -6.67
C MET A 62 8.49 -2.62 -7.38
N HIS A 63 8.04 -3.70 -6.73
CA HIS A 63 8.19 -5.05 -7.28
C HIS A 63 7.01 -5.39 -8.20
N ILE A 64 7.30 -5.84 -9.42
CA ILE A 64 6.28 -6.23 -10.40
C ILE A 64 5.99 -7.73 -10.28
N VAL A 65 4.75 -8.06 -9.95
CA VAL A 65 4.23 -9.43 -10.00
C VAL A 65 3.79 -9.72 -11.43
N ARG A 66 4.20 -10.88 -11.94
CA ARG A 66 3.85 -11.37 -13.27
C ARG A 66 2.80 -12.45 -13.18
N ASN A 67 1.90 -12.47 -14.15
CA ASN A 67 0.85 -13.49 -14.25
C ASN A 67 0.90 -14.16 -15.62
N ASN A 68 0.87 -15.49 -15.63
CA ASN A 68 0.62 -16.28 -16.84
C ASN A 68 -0.90 -16.50 -16.98
N LYS A 69 -1.56 -15.59 -17.70
CA LYS A 69 -3.02 -15.59 -17.81
C LYS A 69 -3.49 -16.76 -18.68
N VAL A 70 -4.13 -17.74 -18.06
CA VAL A 70 -4.80 -18.85 -18.75
C VAL A 70 -6.25 -18.46 -19.05
N LEU A 71 -6.76 -18.82 -20.22
CA LEU A 71 -8.15 -18.62 -20.59
C LEU A 71 -9.04 -19.55 -19.76
N SER A 72 -10.12 -19.03 -19.19
CA SER A 72 -11.05 -19.80 -18.34
C SER A 72 -12.39 -20.12 -19.00
N LYS A 73 -12.56 -19.81 -20.29
CA LYS A 73 -13.81 -20.03 -21.02
C LYS A 73 -13.88 -21.46 -21.58
N ALA A 74 -15.09 -21.96 -21.88
CA ALA A 74 -15.27 -23.25 -22.54
C ALA A 74 -14.46 -23.32 -23.84
N GLY A 75 -13.75 -24.42 -24.07
CA GLY A 75 -12.84 -24.58 -25.20
C GLY A 75 -11.49 -23.87 -25.04
N ALA A 76 -11.14 -23.37 -23.84
CA ALA A 76 -9.85 -22.73 -23.57
C ALA A 76 -8.65 -23.66 -23.81
N ASP A 77 -8.82 -24.96 -23.64
CA ASP A 77 -7.86 -26.01 -23.97
C ASP A 77 -7.40 -25.96 -25.44
N ARG A 78 -8.29 -25.56 -26.36
CA ARG A 78 -7.98 -25.49 -27.80
C ARG A 78 -7.10 -24.32 -28.19
N VAL A 79 -7.13 -23.24 -27.40
CA VAL A 79 -6.45 -21.96 -27.71
C VAL A 79 -5.28 -21.70 -26.76
N SER A 80 -5.37 -22.19 -25.53
CA SER A 80 -4.32 -22.07 -24.53
C SER A 80 -3.17 -23.00 -24.84
N LYS A 81 -1.94 -22.49 -24.75
CA LYS A 81 -0.71 -23.32 -24.84
C LYS A 81 -0.34 -23.97 -23.50
N GLY A 82 -1.26 -23.96 -22.52
CA GLY A 82 -1.01 -24.44 -21.17
C GLY A 82 0.18 -23.74 -20.53
N MET A 83 1.17 -24.52 -20.07
CA MET A 83 2.40 -24.01 -19.44
C MET A 83 3.57 -23.82 -20.42
N ARG A 84 3.39 -24.02 -21.73
CA ARG A 84 4.45 -23.77 -22.71
C ARG A 84 4.70 -22.27 -22.85
N LYS A 85 5.96 -21.83 -22.70
CA LYS A 85 6.36 -20.41 -22.66
C LYS A 85 5.61 -19.62 -21.56
N SER A 86 5.55 -20.18 -20.36
CA SER A 86 4.77 -19.69 -19.21
C SER A 86 5.29 -18.40 -18.54
N TYR A 87 6.31 -17.74 -19.08
CA TYR A 87 6.81 -16.50 -18.48
C TYR A 87 5.73 -15.42 -18.52
N GLY A 88 5.30 -15.00 -17.33
CA GLY A 88 4.14 -14.12 -17.17
C GLY A 88 4.39 -12.70 -17.64
N LYS A 89 3.30 -12.01 -17.99
CA LYS A 89 3.31 -10.57 -18.25
C LYS A 89 3.16 -9.80 -16.93
N PRO A 90 3.73 -8.60 -16.80
CA PRO A 90 3.47 -7.70 -15.67
C PRO A 90 1.97 -7.56 -15.39
N PHE A 91 1.56 -7.74 -14.13
CA PHE A 91 0.16 -7.71 -13.73
C PHE A 91 -0.10 -6.71 -12.60
N ALA A 92 0.74 -6.71 -11.56
CA ALA A 92 0.53 -5.86 -10.39
C ALA A 92 1.86 -5.37 -9.81
N LEU A 93 1.78 -4.26 -9.05
CA LEU A 93 2.89 -3.76 -8.25
C LEU A 93 2.67 -4.12 -6.78
N VAL A 94 3.72 -4.58 -6.11
CA VAL A 94 3.72 -4.92 -4.69
C VAL A 94 4.91 -4.28 -3.98
N ALA A 95 4.69 -3.90 -2.72
CA ALA A 95 5.75 -3.57 -1.79
C ALA A 95 6.22 -4.85 -1.10
N ARG A 96 7.53 -5.09 -1.09
CA ARG A 96 8.13 -6.21 -0.36
C ARG A 96 8.47 -5.72 1.04
N LEU A 97 7.92 -6.36 2.05
CA LEU A 97 8.13 -5.99 3.45
C LEU A 97 8.70 -7.16 4.23
N LYS A 98 9.64 -6.84 5.11
CA LYS A 98 10.21 -7.75 6.10
C LYS A 98 9.43 -7.66 7.40
N ASN A 99 9.79 -8.52 8.36
CA ASN A 99 9.32 -8.39 9.73
C ASN A 99 9.79 -7.03 10.29
N ASN A 100 8.91 -6.38 11.02
CA ASN A 100 9.08 -5.08 11.66
C ASN A 100 9.26 -3.87 10.72
N ASP A 101 9.04 -4.04 9.41
CA ASP A 101 9.00 -2.89 8.50
C ASP A 101 7.77 -2.00 8.76
N ILE A 102 7.96 -0.69 8.68
CA ILE A 102 6.89 0.29 8.85
C ILE A 102 6.12 0.45 7.54
N ILE A 103 4.80 0.27 7.61
CA ILE A 103 3.90 0.43 6.47
C ILE A 103 3.44 1.88 6.35
N ILE A 104 2.93 2.43 7.45
CA ILE A 104 2.35 3.77 7.53
C ILE A 104 2.83 4.44 8.82
N SER A 105 3.10 5.75 8.73
CA SER A 105 3.38 6.61 9.86
C SER A 105 2.36 7.75 9.93
N ILE A 106 1.81 8.00 11.12
CA ILE A 106 0.90 9.11 11.41
C ILE A 106 1.56 9.99 12.46
N ARG A 107 1.66 11.29 12.19
CA ARG A 107 2.06 12.30 13.17
C ARG A 107 0.86 13.17 13.52
N PRO A 108 0.15 12.91 14.63
CA PRO A 108 -0.95 13.76 15.09
C PRO A 108 -0.42 14.93 15.93
N LYS A 109 -1.22 15.99 16.04
CA LYS A 109 -1.02 17.02 17.07
C LYS A 109 -1.33 16.41 18.43
N SER A 110 -0.42 16.54 19.41
CA SER A 110 -0.76 16.26 20.80
C SER A 110 -1.91 17.16 21.24
N LYS A 111 -2.84 16.63 22.04
CA LYS A 111 -3.76 17.48 22.80
C LYS A 111 -2.96 18.39 23.71
#